data_AF-X1LJU0-F1
#
_entry.id   AF-X1LJU0-F1
#
_cell.length_a   1.000
_cell.length_b   1.000
_cell.length_c   1.000
_cell.angle_alpha   90.00
_cell.angle_beta   90.00
_cell.angle_gamma   90.00
#
_symmetry.space_group_name_H-M   'P 1'
#
loop_
_entity.id
_entity.type
_entity.pdbx_description
1 polymer ?
#
loop_
_entity_poly.entity_id
_entity_poly.type
_entity_poly.pdbx_seq_one_letter_code
_entity_poly.pdbx_strand_id
1 'polypeptide(L)'
;MRLNPNQELTAADIVNTYSEVDLARLIKTYGEEGYNRRIARRIVQERPVKTTLQLARMIEQVIGSRRRRIHPATKTFQALRIVVNQELEHLESALKQAVNLLGFEGRLVVISYHSLEDRIVKQFMQREAK
;
A
#
# COMPACT_ATOMS: atom_id res chain seq x y z
N MET A 1 -5.79 6.43 8.18
CA MET A 1 -5.49 6.04 6.78
C MET A 1 -6.65 5.27 6.14
N ARG A 2 -7.84 5.25 6.74
CA ARG A 2 -9.06 4.68 6.13
C ARG A 2 -9.68 5.74 5.20
N LEU A 3 -10.09 5.33 4.01
CA LEU A 3 -10.87 6.12 3.07
C LEU A 3 -12.37 6.00 3.36
N ASN A 4 -12.79 4.85 3.91
CA ASN A 4 -14.14 4.64 4.44
C ASN A 4 -14.11 4.69 5.98
N PRO A 5 -14.82 5.61 6.66
CA PRO A 5 -14.82 5.71 8.11
C PRO A 5 -15.41 4.47 8.82
N ASN A 6 -16.25 3.69 8.13
CA ASN A 6 -16.92 2.51 8.68
C ASN A 6 -16.05 1.25 8.64
N GLN A 7 -14.88 1.30 8.02
CA GLN A 7 -14.01 0.14 7.90
C GLN A 7 -13.31 -0.17 9.23
N GLU A 8 -13.29 -1.43 9.66
CA GLU A 8 -12.80 -1.81 10.99
C GLU A 8 -11.27 -1.67 11.12
N LEU A 9 -10.53 -2.24 10.17
CA LEU A 9 -9.06 -2.26 10.22
C LEU A 9 -8.46 -0.86 10.07
N THR A 10 -7.61 -0.46 11.02
CA THR A 10 -6.84 0.78 10.95
C THR A 10 -5.35 0.51 10.76
N ALA A 11 -4.62 1.54 10.30
CA ALA A 11 -3.15 1.47 10.26
C ALA A 11 -2.56 1.28 11.67
N ALA A 12 -3.20 1.83 12.71
CA ALA A 12 -2.80 1.64 14.09
C ALA A 12 -2.94 0.17 14.51
N ASP A 13 -4.00 -0.52 14.09
CA ASP A 13 -4.17 -1.95 14.35
C ASP A 13 -3.07 -2.76 13.70
N ILE A 14 -2.77 -2.51 12.42
CA ILE A 14 -1.70 -3.20 11.70
C ILE A 14 -0.36 -3.02 12.41
N VAL A 15 0.07 -1.77 12.65
CA VAL A 15 1.41 -1.51 13.21
C VAL A 15 1.56 -1.97 14.66
N ASN A 16 0.46 -2.10 15.42
CA ASN A 16 0.50 -2.51 16.83
C ASN A 16 0.21 -4.00 17.06
N THR A 17 -0.49 -4.68 16.15
CA THR A 17 -0.94 -6.08 16.38
C THR A 17 -0.30 -7.12 15.48
N TYR A 18 0.10 -6.77 14.25
CA TYR A 18 0.67 -7.76 13.31
C TYR A 18 2.01 -8.29 13.82
N SER A 19 2.39 -9.51 13.43
CA SER A 19 3.72 -10.04 13.73
C SER A 19 4.81 -9.24 12.99
N GLU A 20 6.07 -9.35 13.42
CA GLU A 20 7.20 -8.75 12.69
C GLU A 20 7.26 -9.28 11.24
N VAL A 21 7.02 -10.58 11.06
CA VAL A 21 7.07 -11.25 9.75
C VAL A 21 5.98 -10.72 8.83
N ASP A 22 4.75 -10.55 9.35
CA ASP A 22 3.62 -10.05 8.58
C ASP A 22 3.79 -8.59 8.22
N LEU A 23 4.29 -7.76 9.15
CA LEU A 23 4.65 -6.37 8.85
C LEU A 23 5.74 -6.28 7.78
N ALA A 24 6.79 -7.08 7.87
CA ALA A 24 7.85 -7.09 6.86
C ALA A 24 7.32 -7.52 5.49
N ARG A 25 6.46 -8.56 5.46
CA ARG A 25 5.81 -9.00 4.22
C ARG A 25 4.95 -7.90 3.62
N LEU A 26 4.11 -7.26 4.43
CA LEU A 26 3.24 -6.16 4.01
C LEU A 26 4.05 -5.01 3.40
N ILE A 27 5.08 -4.53 4.11
CA ILE A 27 5.92 -3.42 3.67
C ILE A 27 6.68 -3.76 2.38
N LYS A 28 7.13 -5.01 2.26
CA LYS A 28 7.80 -5.50 1.04
C LYS A 28 6.84 -5.53 -0.14
N THR A 29 5.67 -6.15 0.03
CA THR A 29 4.71 -6.40 -1.06
C THR A 29 4.06 -5.12 -1.54
N TYR A 30 3.52 -4.32 -0.62
CA TYR A 30 2.70 -3.16 -0.97
C TYR A 30 3.48 -1.85 -1.01
N GLY A 31 4.63 -1.77 -0.33
CA GLY A 31 5.50 -0.60 -0.34
C GLY A 31 6.70 -0.71 -1.28
N GLU A 32 6.99 -1.90 -1.80
CA GLU A 32 8.21 -2.19 -2.59
C GLU A 32 9.48 -1.65 -1.89
N GLU A 33 9.56 -1.82 -0.56
CA GLU A 33 10.62 -1.28 0.30
C GLU A 33 11.61 -2.39 0.71
N GLY A 34 12.88 -2.23 0.35
CA GLY A 34 13.94 -3.20 0.63
C GLY A 34 14.33 -3.27 2.11
N TYR A 35 14.12 -2.19 2.87
CA TYR A 35 14.39 -2.14 4.32
C TYR A 35 13.27 -2.77 5.17
N ASN A 36 12.28 -3.42 4.55
CA ASN A 36 11.07 -3.97 5.18
C ASN A 36 11.32 -4.70 6.52
N ARG A 37 12.26 -5.65 6.59
CA ARG A 37 12.56 -6.40 7.82
C ARG A 37 13.05 -5.49 8.95
N ARG A 38 13.96 -4.55 8.64
CA ARG A 38 14.50 -3.61 9.63
C ARG A 38 13.44 -2.64 10.13
N ILE A 39 12.56 -2.18 9.24
CA ILE A 39 11.44 -1.31 9.59
C ILE A 39 10.46 -2.06 10.49
N ALA A 40 10.04 -3.26 10.09
CA ALA A 40 9.12 -4.09 10.87
C ALA A 40 9.66 -4.39 12.27
N ARG A 41 10.93 -4.81 12.37
CA ARG A 41 11.60 -5.03 13.66
C ARG A 41 11.57 -3.78 14.54
N ARG A 42 11.89 -2.61 13.97
CA ARG A 42 11.88 -1.35 14.73
C ARG A 42 10.49 -0.99 15.23
N ILE A 43 9.47 -1.15 14.38
CA ILE A 43 8.07 -0.90 14.75
C ILE A 43 7.68 -1.80 15.93
N VAL A 44 7.94 -3.10 15.84
CA VAL A 44 7.59 -4.08 16.89
C VAL A 44 8.30 -3.76 18.21
N GLN A 45 9.58 -3.37 18.16
CA GLN A 45 10.37 -3.01 19.34
C GLN A 45 9.88 -1.73 20.04
N GLU A 46 9.27 -0.79 19.31
CA GLU A 46 8.83 0.51 19.85
C GLU A 46 7.32 0.65 20.02
N ARG A 47 6.58 -0.46 19.97
CA ARG A 47 5.14 -0.44 20.27
C ARG A 47 4.88 0.09 21.69
N PRO A 48 3.78 0.82 21.92
CA PRO A 48 2.75 1.16 20.94
C PRO A 48 3.13 2.38 20.07
N VAL A 49 2.80 2.30 18.79
CA VAL A 49 2.86 3.43 17.85
C VAL A 49 1.50 4.14 17.85
N LYS A 50 1.49 5.40 18.29
CA LYS A 50 0.25 6.18 18.47
C LYS A 50 0.01 7.22 17.40
N THR A 51 1.06 7.73 16.76
CA THR A 51 0.94 8.82 15.79
C THR A 51 1.73 8.53 14.51
N THR A 52 1.33 9.18 13.43
CA THR A 52 2.01 9.10 12.13
C THR A 52 3.43 9.66 12.22
N LEU A 53 3.65 10.74 12.97
CA LEU A 53 4.96 11.34 13.15
C LEU A 53 5.92 10.41 13.90
N GLN A 54 5.42 9.68 14.90
CA GLN A 54 6.20 8.66 15.61
C GLN A 54 6.66 7.57 14.64
N LEU A 55 5.74 7.04 13.82
CA LEU A 55 6.05 6.04 12.81
C LEU A 55 7.07 6.55 11.77
N ALA A 56 6.89 7.77 11.26
CA ALA A 56 7.79 8.36 10.27
C ALA A 56 9.22 8.49 10.82
N ARG A 57 9.37 8.98 12.05
CA ARG A 57 10.66 9.11 12.73
C ARG A 57 11.35 7.75 12.94
N MET A 58 10.61 6.71 13.33
CA MET A 58 11.19 5.35 13.44
C MET A 58 11.77 4.88 12.10
N ILE A 59 11.01 5.08 11.01
CA ILE A 59 11.43 4.67 9.67
C ILE A 59 12.66 5.48 9.21
N GLU A 60 12.66 6.79 9.44
CA GLU A 60 13.81 7.66 9.15
C GLU A 60 15.07 7.21 9.90
N GLN A 61 14.96 6.83 11.17
CA GLN A 61 16.10 6.33 11.95
C GLN A 61 16.64 4.99 11.42
N VAL A 62 15.77 4.14 10.86
CA VAL A 62 16.17 2.85 10.27
C VAL A 62 16.88 3.03 8.93
N ILE A 63 16.30 3.87 8.08
CA ILE A 63 16.70 4.02 6.68
C ILE A 63 17.81 5.08 6.51
N GLY A 64 17.81 6.10 7.36
CA GLY A 64 18.62 7.31 7.22
C GLY A 64 18.02 8.32 6.23
N SER A 65 18.43 9.58 6.38
CA SER A 65 17.94 10.73 5.60
C SER A 65 18.78 11.05 4.36
N ARG A 66 19.76 10.20 3.99
CA ARG A 66 20.65 10.45 2.83
C ARG A 66 19.83 10.67 1.55
N ARG A 67 20.23 11.66 0.73
CA ARG A 67 19.63 12.14 -0.55
C ARG A 67 18.77 11.12 -1.31
N ARG A 68 17.57 10.85 -0.80
CA ARG A 68 16.55 10.05 -1.47
C ARG A 68 15.61 11.00 -2.20
N ARG A 69 15.10 10.55 -3.35
CA ARG A 69 14.12 11.31 -4.13
C ARG A 69 12.82 11.54 -3.36
N ILE A 70 12.44 10.59 -2.50
CA ILE A 70 11.24 10.64 -1.68
C ILE A 70 11.59 10.43 -0.21
N HIS A 71 10.71 10.89 0.66
CA HIS A 71 10.86 10.71 2.10
C HIS A 71 10.94 9.22 2.47
N PRO A 72 11.82 8.80 3.41
CA PRO A 72 11.99 7.39 3.78
C PRO A 72 10.69 6.67 4.18
N ALA A 73 9.78 7.38 4.84
CA ALA A 73 8.51 6.82 5.29
C ALA A 73 7.49 6.59 4.16
N THR A 74 7.62 7.26 3.00
CA THR A 74 6.58 7.29 1.95
C THR A 74 6.11 5.89 1.54
N LYS A 75 7.05 4.96 1.28
CA LYS A 75 6.73 3.59 0.88
C LYS A 75 6.02 2.78 1.94
N THR A 76 6.38 2.96 3.21
CA THR A 76 5.72 2.26 4.32
C THR A 76 4.29 2.79 4.53
N PHE A 77 4.10 4.10 4.42
CA PHE A 77 2.76 4.70 4.50
C PHE A 77 1.89 4.27 3.31
N GLN A 78 2.44 4.21 2.09
CA GLN A 78 1.74 3.64 0.94
C GLN A 78 1.31 2.19 1.21
N ALA A 79 2.21 1.34 1.70
CA ALA A 79 1.91 -0.06 2.01
C ALA A 79 0.75 -0.20 3.02
N LEU A 80 0.79 0.59 4.10
CA LEU A 80 -0.27 0.62 5.10
C LEU A 80 -1.59 1.12 4.52
N ARG A 81 -1.57 2.16 3.67
CA ARG A 81 -2.76 2.69 3.01
C ARG A 81 -3.42 1.62 2.13
N ILE A 82 -2.62 0.96 1.29
CA ILE A 82 -3.09 -0.09 0.38
C ILE A 82 -3.80 -1.21 1.15
N VAL A 83 -3.18 -1.71 2.21
CA VAL A 83 -3.78 -2.81 3.00
C VAL A 83 -5.00 -2.36 3.78
N VAL A 84 -4.93 -1.19 4.40
CA VAL A 84 -6.08 -0.65 5.16
C VAL A 84 -7.29 -0.51 4.25
N ASN A 85 -7.13 -0.11 2.99
CA ASN A 85 -8.27 0.17 2.10
C ASN A 85 -8.52 -0.91 1.05
N GLN A 86 -7.80 -2.04 1.10
CA GLN A 86 -7.88 -3.12 0.11
C GLN A 86 -7.79 -2.57 -1.33
N GLU A 87 -6.87 -1.62 -1.55
CA GLU A 87 -6.85 -0.78 -2.77
C GLU A 87 -6.70 -1.64 -4.04
N LEU A 88 -5.84 -2.66 -3.99
CA LEU A 88 -5.57 -3.51 -5.16
C LEU A 88 -6.73 -4.48 -5.44
N GLU A 89 -7.31 -5.05 -4.39
CA GLU A 89 -8.45 -5.96 -4.49
C GLU A 89 -9.69 -5.23 -5.05
N HIS A 90 -9.93 -4.02 -4.56
CA HIS A 90 -10.98 -3.15 -5.10
C HIS A 90 -10.71 -2.75 -6.55
N LEU A 91 -9.47 -2.42 -6.92
CA LEU A 91 -9.10 -2.13 -8.29
C LEU A 91 -9.37 -3.32 -9.22
N GLU A 92 -8.93 -4.52 -8.86
CA GLU A 92 -9.17 -5.73 -9.66
C GLU A 92 -10.66 -6.02 -9.84
N SER A 93 -11.45 -5.87 -8.77
CA SER A 93 -12.90 -6.06 -8.83
C SER A 93 -13.58 -5.01 -9.70
N ALA A 94 -13.19 -3.73 -9.56
CA ALA A 94 -13.73 -2.63 -10.33
C ALA A 94 -13.41 -2.75 -11.82
N LEU A 95 -12.20 -3.17 -12.19
CA LEU A 95 -11.82 -3.39 -13.59
C LEU A 95 -12.70 -4.45 -14.27
N LYS A 96 -12.92 -5.60 -13.60
CA LYS A 96 -13.79 -6.68 -14.11
C LYS A 96 -15.22 -6.19 -14.32
N GLN A 97 -15.75 -5.43 -13.38
CA GLN A 97 -17.10 -4.87 -13.48
C GLN A 97 -17.19 -3.80 -14.57
N ALA A 98 -16.19 -2.92 -14.66
CA ALA A 98 -16.17 -1.82 -15.61
C ALA A 98 -16.29 -2.32 -17.06
N VAL A 99 -15.57 -3.38 -17.43
CA VAL A 99 -15.64 -3.96 -18.79
C VAL A 99 -17.04 -4.47 -19.11
N ASN A 100 -17.71 -5.13 -18.16
CA ASN A 100 -19.08 -5.63 -18.36
C ASN A 100 -20.13 -4.51 -18.50
N LEU A 101 -19.79 -3.29 -18.07
CA LEU A 101 -20.66 -2.11 -18.14
C LEU A 101 -20.40 -1.26 -19.39
N LEU A 102 -19.32 -1.52 -20.13
CA LEU A 102 -19.02 -0.77 -21.35
C LEU A 102 -20.04 -1.13 -22.45
N GLY A 103 -20.66 -0.09 -23.02
CA GLY A 103 -21.42 -0.23 -24.26
C GLY A 103 -20.50 -0.41 -25.47
N PHE A 104 -21.11 -0.59 -26.64
CA PHE A 104 -20.38 -0.62 -27.91
C PHE A 104 -19.51 0.64 -28.06
N GLU A 105 -18.25 0.46 -28.46
CA GLU A 105 -17.23 1.53 -28.56
C GLU A 105 -16.92 2.30 -27.27
N GLY A 106 -17.35 1.78 -26.11
CA GLY A 106 -17.04 2.36 -24.80
C GLY A 106 -15.53 2.39 -24.53
N ARG A 107 -15.08 3.42 -23.80
CA ARG A 107 -13.68 3.59 -23.41
C ARG A 107 -13.51 3.49 -21.90
N LEU A 108 -12.55 2.69 -21.46
CA LEU A 108 -12.09 2.63 -20.08
C LEU A 108 -10.74 3.35 -19.96
N VAL A 109 -10.68 4.36 -19.10
CA VAL A 109 -9.45 5.11 -18.78
C VAL A 109 -9.15 4.93 -17.30
N VAL A 110 -7.91 4.57 -16.97
CA VAL A 110 -7.45 4.36 -15.59
C VAL A 110 -6.16 5.13 -15.37
N ILE A 111 -6.09 5.90 -14.28
CA ILE A 111 -4.89 6.63 -13.86
C ILE A 111 -4.33 5.93 -12.63
N SER A 112 -3.10 5.44 -12.74
CA SER A 112 -2.39 4.77 -11.63
C SER A 112 -1.34 5.70 -11.03
N TYR A 113 -1.19 5.68 -9.71
CA TYR A 113 -0.21 6.51 -8.99
C TYR A 113 1.03 5.75 -8.57
N HIS A 114 0.97 4.41 -8.57
CA HIS A 114 2.13 3.57 -8.30
C HIS A 114 2.18 2.31 -9.17
N SER A 115 3.37 1.71 -9.21
CA SER A 115 3.73 0.50 -9.99
C SER A 115 2.77 -0.68 -9.81
N LEU A 116 2.29 -0.92 -8.58
CA LEU A 116 1.39 -2.06 -8.32
C LEU A 116 0.03 -1.93 -9.03
N GLU A 117 -0.60 -0.76 -8.98
CA GLU A 117 -1.84 -0.45 -9.70
C GLU A 117 -1.61 -0.55 -11.21
N ASP A 118 -0.57 0.12 -11.72
CA ASP A 118 -0.26 0.16 -13.15
C ASP A 118 -0.06 -1.24 -13.73
N ARG A 119 0.64 -2.11 -12.99
CA ARG A 119 0.84 -3.50 -13.38
C ARG A 119 -0.48 -4.27 -13.46
N ILE A 120 -1.38 -4.10 -12.49
CA ILE A 120 -2.71 -4.75 -12.49
C ILE A 120 -3.51 -4.26 -13.69
N VAL A 121 -3.60 -2.95 -13.90
CA VAL A 121 -4.34 -2.34 -15.02
C VAL A 121 -3.79 -2.83 -16.35
N LYS A 122 -2.47 -2.79 -16.54
CA LYS A 122 -1.82 -3.22 -17.78
C LYS A 122 -2.08 -4.70 -18.08
N GLN A 123 -1.91 -5.57 -17.10
CA GLN A 123 -2.17 -7.00 -17.28
C GLN A 123 -3.64 -7.28 -17.59
N PHE A 124 -4.55 -6.57 -16.92
CA PHE A 124 -5.98 -6.67 -17.17
C PHE A 124 -6.33 -6.22 -18.60
N MET A 125 -5.93 -5.01 -19.01
CA MET A 125 -6.21 -4.48 -20.35
C MET A 125 -5.64 -5.38 -21.46
N GLN A 126 -4.43 -5.92 -21.28
CA GLN A 126 -3.83 -6.87 -22.22
C GLN A 126 -4.61 -8.18 -22.34
N ARG A 127 -5.27 -8.62 -21.27
CA ARG A 127 -6.09 -9.84 -21.27
C ARG A 127 -7.42 -9.61 -21.99
N GLU A 128 -8.10 -8.51 -21.72
CA GLU A 128 -9.42 -8.21 -22.31
C GLU A 128 -9.34 -7.74 -23.77
N ALA A 129 -8.16 -7.30 -24.22
CA ALA A 129 -7.92 -6.93 -25.62
C ALA A 129 -7.67 -8.14 -26.55
N LYS A 130 -7.60 -9.36 -26.01
CA LYS A 130 -7.49 -10.62 -26.78
C LYS A 130 -8.85 -11.24 -27.00
#